data_AF-A0A928QWM6-F1
#
_entry.id   AF-A0A928QWM6-F1
#
_cell.length_a   1.000
_cell.length_b   1.000
_cell.length_c   1.000
_cell.angle_alpha   90.00
_cell.angle_beta   90.00
_cell.angle_gamma   90.00
#
_symmetry.space_group_name_H-M   'P 1'
#
loop_
_entity.id
_entity.type
_entity.pdbx_description
1 polymer ?
#
loop_
_entity_poly.entity_id
_entity_poly.type
_entity_poly.pdbx_seq_one_letter_code
_entity_poly.pdbx_strand_id
1 'polypeptide(L)'
;MTEIEAALNDGTPFTDKALETEESNLDQINDAVQRMQNGDVSKYNHLPQFLREYYGRKALKEVFGSDTEMPPLNEDTKKKLDAMTVRPEFRNAVCRLMERNAVDKNGVSMTDKLRQYDTYLNEKMLEDTLKPVSAEEEKRIRQKFPGEKGEKMLSDNAERQRFMAKTLFMTQLGRMDIINEDGSRHPFHDPTAELFSHGSKVAYTLPFGEKEKQDKVYDSWRKNALDTGVVFKGQFASHEMNRRKIDKRGNMTEQFKETRIRWKKQLKKAQLYKKVTTYVGNYGMNIPLGGMGKAFNKTDCIDDQGSFGHMYIRMRKGDLRHCGSILIGFENAQPKKESAIGQLHNFKAISHDMSVFYSSKNTYGKPIGGREADLSHMSPDDLSGALDQFELGYKTLQERAKQDASEQIDVSLDTLIKLCRNARSRTPKPQSS
;
A
#
# COMPACT_ATOMS: atom_id res chain seq x y z
N MET A 1 4.43 -8.01 -33.49
CA MET A 1 3.17 -7.30 -33.16
C MET A 1 2.06 -7.73 -34.10
N THR A 2 2.23 -7.64 -35.43
CA THR A 2 1.19 -7.97 -36.42
C THR A 2 0.63 -9.40 -36.36
N GLU A 3 1.45 -10.42 -36.13
CA GLU A 3 0.96 -11.82 -35.96
C GLU A 3 0.26 -12.05 -34.60
N ILE A 4 0.72 -11.38 -33.54
CA ILE A 4 0.11 -11.44 -32.21
C ILE A 4 -1.22 -10.69 -32.20
N GLU A 5 -1.31 -9.55 -32.87
CA GLU A 5 -2.54 -8.80 -33.06
C GLU A 5 -3.54 -9.58 -33.90
N ALA A 6 -3.09 -10.31 -34.93
CA ALA A 6 -3.94 -11.21 -35.69
C ALA A 6 -4.51 -12.34 -34.80
N ALA A 7 -3.64 -13.04 -34.05
CA ALA A 7 -4.05 -14.11 -33.11
C ALA A 7 -4.99 -13.62 -31.99
N LEU A 8 -4.78 -12.40 -31.50
CA LEU A 8 -5.65 -11.80 -30.48
C LEU A 8 -7.01 -11.36 -31.04
N ASN A 9 -7.07 -10.97 -32.32
CA ASN A 9 -8.29 -10.52 -32.99
C ASN A 9 -9.14 -11.68 -33.53
N ASP A 10 -8.53 -12.80 -33.90
CA ASP A 10 -9.23 -14.00 -34.41
C ASP A 10 -9.56 -15.03 -33.32
N GLY A 11 -9.05 -14.83 -32.09
CA GLY A 11 -9.30 -15.71 -30.95
C GLY A 11 -8.52 -17.03 -31.00
N THR A 12 -7.53 -17.15 -31.88
CA THR A 12 -6.73 -18.36 -32.04
C THR A 12 -5.76 -18.50 -30.86
N PRO A 13 -5.68 -19.69 -30.23
CA PRO A 13 -4.69 -19.96 -29.16
C PRO A 13 -3.26 -19.72 -29.64
N PHE A 14 -2.40 -19.21 -28.75
CA PHE A 14 -0.97 -19.07 -29.08
C PHE A 14 -0.32 -20.46 -29.20
N THR A 15 0.57 -20.62 -30.17
CA THR A 15 1.37 -21.84 -30.37
C THR A 15 2.76 -21.67 -29.73
N ASP A 16 3.44 -22.80 -29.42
CA ASP A 16 4.80 -22.82 -28.83
C ASP A 16 5.78 -21.85 -29.53
N LYS A 17 5.67 -21.75 -30.85
CA LYS A 17 6.56 -20.95 -31.70
C LYS A 17 6.42 -19.43 -31.50
N ALA A 18 5.29 -18.96 -30.96
CA ALA A 18 5.04 -17.54 -30.68
C ALA A 18 5.55 -17.09 -29.30
N LEU A 19 5.94 -18.05 -28.44
CA LEU A 19 6.20 -17.83 -27.01
C LEU A 19 7.57 -18.36 -26.54
N GLU A 20 8.51 -18.60 -27.48
CA GLU A 20 9.84 -19.22 -27.27
C GLU A 20 10.79 -18.54 -26.24
N THR A 21 10.34 -17.53 -25.48
CA THR A 21 11.21 -16.71 -24.62
C THR A 21 10.94 -16.76 -23.11
N GLU A 22 9.88 -17.41 -22.62
CA GLU A 22 9.65 -17.55 -21.18
C GLU A 22 9.16 -18.97 -20.85
N GLU A 23 9.75 -19.63 -19.83
CA GLU A 23 9.29 -20.91 -19.23
C GLU A 23 7.89 -20.76 -18.62
N SER A 24 6.90 -20.55 -19.47
CA SER A 24 5.55 -20.20 -19.12
C SER A 24 4.63 -21.30 -19.60
N ASN A 25 3.74 -21.75 -18.72
CA ASN A 25 2.77 -22.78 -19.04
C ASN A 25 1.75 -22.18 -20.03
N LEU A 26 1.78 -22.63 -21.29
CA LEU A 26 0.90 -22.17 -22.37
C LEU A 26 -0.58 -22.19 -21.98
N ASP A 27 -1.02 -23.18 -21.20
CA ASP A 27 -2.39 -23.26 -20.73
C ASP A 27 -2.75 -22.08 -19.81
N GLN A 28 -1.81 -21.65 -18.97
CA GLN A 28 -2.00 -20.49 -18.09
C GLN A 28 -2.03 -19.18 -18.87
N ILE A 29 -1.23 -19.08 -19.94
CA ILE A 29 -1.23 -17.90 -20.83
C ILE A 29 -2.56 -17.83 -21.57
N ASN A 30 -2.99 -18.93 -22.18
CA ASN A 30 -4.23 -18.97 -22.96
C ASN A 30 -5.46 -18.69 -22.07
N ASP A 31 -5.53 -19.26 -20.85
CA ASP A 31 -6.57 -18.90 -19.86
C ASP A 31 -6.55 -17.41 -19.51
N ALA A 32 -5.36 -16.85 -19.25
CA ALA A 32 -5.22 -15.43 -18.93
C ALA A 32 -5.63 -14.52 -20.10
N VAL A 33 -5.32 -14.88 -21.35
CA VAL A 33 -5.73 -14.15 -22.55
C VAL A 33 -7.25 -14.16 -22.71
N GLN A 34 -7.88 -15.34 -22.60
CA GLN A 34 -9.34 -15.47 -22.70
C GLN A 34 -10.06 -14.66 -21.61
N ARG A 35 -9.53 -14.67 -20.38
CA ARG A 35 -10.05 -13.84 -19.28
C ARG A 35 -9.95 -12.36 -19.59
N MET A 36 -8.78 -11.90 -20.06
CA MET A 36 -8.59 -10.49 -20.44
C MET A 36 -9.55 -10.05 -21.55
N GLN A 37 -9.77 -10.87 -22.58
CA GLN A 37 -10.73 -10.58 -23.64
C GLN A 37 -12.16 -10.41 -23.11
N ASN A 38 -12.50 -11.10 -22.01
CA ASN A 38 -13.78 -10.98 -21.33
C ASN A 38 -13.83 -9.84 -20.28
N GLY A 39 -12.73 -9.14 -20.05
CA GLY A 39 -12.60 -8.07 -19.04
C GLY A 39 -12.33 -8.59 -17.63
N ASP A 40 -11.86 -9.83 -17.49
CA ASP A 40 -11.39 -10.42 -16.24
C ASP A 40 -9.86 -10.33 -16.14
N VAL A 41 -9.38 -9.56 -15.16
CA VAL A 41 -7.94 -9.33 -14.90
C VAL A 41 -7.36 -10.25 -13.83
N SER A 42 -8.12 -11.23 -13.35
CA SER A 42 -7.75 -12.13 -12.24
C SER A 42 -6.50 -12.99 -12.49
N LYS A 43 -6.04 -13.08 -13.73
CA LYS A 43 -4.82 -13.80 -14.14
C LYS A 43 -3.84 -12.91 -14.89
N TYR A 44 -3.96 -11.59 -14.74
CA TYR A 44 -3.13 -10.63 -15.47
C TYR A 44 -1.61 -10.87 -15.30
N ASN A 45 -1.15 -11.30 -14.11
CA ASN A 45 0.26 -11.61 -13.89
C ASN A 45 0.77 -12.88 -14.58
N HIS A 46 -0.13 -13.76 -15.06
CA HIS A 46 0.27 -14.93 -15.85
C HIS A 46 0.56 -14.57 -17.31
N LEU A 47 0.16 -13.38 -17.77
CA LEU A 47 0.50 -12.93 -19.10
C LEU A 47 2.00 -12.61 -19.19
N PRO A 48 2.69 -13.04 -20.24
CA PRO A 48 4.05 -12.59 -20.52
C PRO A 48 4.10 -11.07 -20.69
N GLN A 49 5.28 -10.50 -20.46
CA GLN A 49 5.46 -9.04 -20.39
C GLN A 49 4.96 -8.31 -21.66
N PHE A 50 5.18 -8.87 -22.85
CA PHE A 50 4.73 -8.26 -24.11
C PHE A 50 3.19 -8.19 -24.23
N LEU A 51 2.45 -9.19 -23.72
CA LEU A 51 0.98 -9.17 -23.72
C LEU A 51 0.45 -8.17 -22.70
N ARG A 52 1.09 -8.05 -21.53
CA ARG A 52 0.77 -7.00 -20.55
C ARG A 52 0.94 -5.59 -21.13
N GLU A 53 1.98 -5.39 -21.93
CA GLU A 53 2.20 -4.12 -22.64
C GLU A 53 1.16 -3.86 -23.73
N TYR A 54 0.78 -4.89 -24.49
CA TYR A 54 -0.30 -4.79 -25.47
C TYR A 54 -1.62 -4.34 -24.82
N TYR A 55 -2.07 -5.04 -23.78
CA TYR A 55 -3.31 -4.69 -23.07
C TYR A 55 -3.21 -3.32 -22.39
N GLY A 56 -2.04 -2.95 -21.88
CA GLY A 56 -1.79 -1.64 -21.31
C GLY A 56 -1.92 -0.50 -22.34
N ARG A 57 -1.33 -0.65 -23.52
CA ARG A 57 -1.48 0.31 -24.62
C ARG A 57 -2.93 0.40 -25.11
N LYS A 58 -3.63 -0.73 -25.19
CA LYS A 58 -5.06 -0.76 -25.51
C LYS A 58 -5.87 0.06 -24.50
N ALA A 59 -5.63 -0.11 -23.20
CA ALA A 59 -6.29 0.66 -22.15
C ALA A 59 -6.00 2.17 -22.25
N LEU A 60 -4.75 2.57 -22.57
CA LEU A 60 -4.42 3.97 -22.81
C LEU A 60 -5.21 4.57 -23.99
N LYS A 61 -5.30 3.84 -25.12
CA LYS A 61 -6.10 4.25 -26.27
C LYS A 61 -7.59 4.33 -25.95
N GLU A 62 -8.13 3.40 -25.17
CA GLU A 62 -9.53 3.44 -24.73
C GLU A 62 -9.85 4.70 -23.90
N VAL A 63 -8.93 5.12 -23.04
CA VAL A 63 -9.13 6.26 -22.13
C VAL A 63 -8.87 7.61 -22.81
N PHE A 64 -7.78 7.70 -23.60
CA PHE A 64 -7.28 8.96 -24.15
C PHE A 64 -7.39 9.08 -25.67
N GLY A 65 -7.77 8.02 -26.39
CA GLY A 65 -7.72 7.97 -27.85
C GLY A 65 -6.32 7.80 -28.42
N SER A 66 -5.28 7.75 -27.57
CA SER A 66 -3.87 7.60 -27.97
C SER A 66 -3.06 6.90 -26.87
N ASP A 67 -2.04 6.12 -27.26
CA ASP A 67 -0.99 5.57 -26.39
C ASP A 67 0.36 6.26 -26.59
N THR A 68 0.41 7.30 -27.43
CA THR A 68 1.61 8.09 -27.74
C THR A 68 1.44 9.57 -27.40
N GLU A 69 0.25 10.01 -26.98
CA GLU A 69 -0.01 11.38 -26.57
C GLU A 69 -0.81 11.39 -25.27
N MET A 70 -0.14 11.77 -24.17
CA MET A 70 -0.80 11.91 -22.88
C MET A 70 -1.28 13.35 -22.68
N PRO A 71 -2.57 13.57 -22.37
CA PRO A 71 -3.07 14.90 -22.04
C PRO A 71 -2.41 15.44 -20.75
N PRO A 72 -2.49 16.75 -20.48
CA PRO A 72 -2.08 17.27 -19.18
C PRO A 72 -3.04 16.78 -18.08
N LEU A 73 -2.54 16.71 -16.84
CA LEU A 73 -3.34 16.37 -15.66
C LEU A 73 -4.24 17.57 -15.27
N ASN A 74 -5.42 17.64 -15.88
CA ASN A 74 -6.50 18.57 -15.56
C ASN A 74 -7.72 17.81 -15.00
N GLU A 75 -8.79 18.52 -14.64
CA GLU A 75 -9.98 17.90 -14.03
C GLU A 75 -10.67 16.86 -14.93
N ASP A 76 -10.66 17.05 -16.26
CA ASP A 76 -11.24 16.07 -17.18
C ASP A 76 -10.37 14.81 -17.29
N THR A 77 -9.05 14.97 -17.30
CA THR A 77 -8.10 13.86 -17.23
C THR A 77 -8.23 13.12 -15.90
N LYS A 78 -8.36 13.81 -14.77
CA LYS A 78 -8.55 13.20 -13.44
C LYS A 78 -9.80 12.33 -13.39
N LYS A 79 -10.95 12.82 -13.88
CA LYS A 79 -12.19 12.03 -13.96
C LYS A 79 -12.01 10.73 -14.74
N LYS A 80 -11.24 10.77 -15.83
CA LYS A 80 -10.90 9.58 -16.61
C LYS A 80 -10.01 8.62 -15.82
N LEU A 81 -9.02 9.17 -15.10
CA LEU A 81 -8.08 8.40 -14.28
C LEU A 81 -8.74 7.74 -13.04
N ASP A 82 -9.80 8.32 -12.47
CA ASP A 82 -10.51 7.75 -11.31
C ASP A 82 -11.08 6.34 -11.58
N ALA A 83 -11.50 6.10 -12.82
CA ALA A 83 -11.96 4.78 -13.26
C ALA A 83 -10.80 3.79 -13.46
N MET A 84 -9.56 4.29 -13.57
CA MET A 84 -8.35 3.52 -13.85
C MET A 84 -7.54 3.19 -12.59
N THR A 85 -7.92 3.72 -11.42
CA THR A 85 -7.20 3.55 -10.15
C THR A 85 -6.85 2.10 -9.82
N VAL A 86 -7.79 1.18 -10.11
CA VAL A 86 -7.66 -0.27 -9.82
C VAL A 86 -7.57 -1.13 -11.09
N ARG A 87 -7.26 -0.53 -12.25
CA ARG A 87 -7.13 -1.22 -13.55
C ARG A 87 -5.66 -1.62 -13.79
N PRO A 88 -5.25 -2.87 -13.51
CA PRO A 88 -3.84 -3.25 -13.46
C PRO A 88 -3.12 -3.06 -14.80
N GLU A 89 -3.80 -3.27 -15.92
CA GLU A 89 -3.22 -3.09 -17.26
C GLU A 89 -2.93 -1.62 -17.58
N PHE A 90 -3.84 -0.70 -17.23
CA PHE A 90 -3.59 0.74 -17.37
C PHE A 90 -2.44 1.19 -16.49
N ARG A 91 -2.46 0.80 -15.20
CA ARG A 91 -1.43 1.13 -14.21
C ARG A 91 -0.04 0.64 -14.65
N ASN A 92 0.04 -0.62 -15.10
CA ASN A 92 1.26 -1.18 -15.67
C ASN A 92 1.74 -0.38 -16.89
N ALA A 93 0.84 0.03 -17.79
CA ALA A 93 1.21 0.81 -18.97
C ALA A 93 1.89 2.14 -18.60
N VAL A 94 1.30 2.88 -17.66
CA VAL A 94 1.85 4.16 -17.17
C VAL A 94 3.27 3.96 -16.64
N CYS A 95 3.46 2.97 -15.76
CA CYS A 95 4.78 2.70 -15.19
C CYS A 95 5.80 2.24 -16.25
N ARG A 96 5.42 1.35 -17.16
CA ARG A 96 6.34 0.82 -18.19
C ARG A 96 6.76 1.88 -19.20
N LEU A 97 5.85 2.76 -19.61
CA LEU A 97 6.19 3.90 -20.48
C LEU A 97 7.14 4.87 -19.77
N MET A 98 6.92 5.11 -18.46
CA MET A 98 7.80 5.93 -17.65
C MET A 98 9.21 5.30 -17.52
N GLU A 99 9.31 4.00 -17.22
CA GLU A 99 10.58 3.26 -17.12
C GLU A 99 11.41 3.29 -18.41
N ARG A 100 10.72 3.30 -19.57
CA ARG A 100 11.37 3.33 -20.88
C ARG A 100 11.70 4.74 -21.37
N ASN A 101 11.44 5.78 -20.57
CA ASN A 101 11.54 7.18 -20.99
C ASN A 101 10.82 7.43 -22.32
N ALA A 102 9.59 6.90 -22.44
CA ALA A 102 8.82 6.98 -23.67
C ALA A 102 8.64 8.44 -24.12
N VAL A 103 8.71 8.64 -25.43
CA VAL A 103 8.50 9.93 -26.08
C VAL A 103 7.17 9.93 -26.82
N ASP A 104 6.58 11.11 -26.97
CA ASP A 104 5.39 11.31 -27.77
C ASP A 104 5.70 11.27 -29.28
N LYS A 105 4.66 11.45 -30.11
CA LYS A 105 4.82 11.48 -31.57
C LYS A 105 5.79 12.54 -32.10
N ASN A 106 6.10 13.57 -31.29
CA ASN A 106 7.00 14.66 -31.63
C ASN A 106 8.39 14.48 -31.00
N GLY A 107 8.66 13.34 -30.34
CA GLY A 107 9.93 13.08 -29.67
C GLY A 107 10.07 13.75 -28.30
N VAL A 108 8.99 14.31 -27.73
CA VAL A 108 9.02 14.94 -26.40
C VAL A 108 8.82 13.87 -25.33
N SER A 109 9.65 13.89 -24.28
CA SER A 109 9.52 12.95 -23.16
C SER A 109 8.12 13.03 -22.51
N MET A 110 7.52 11.86 -22.28
CA MET A 110 6.27 11.73 -21.54
C MET A 110 6.47 11.47 -20.04
N THR A 111 7.71 11.30 -19.58
CA THR A 111 8.05 10.84 -18.23
C THR A 111 7.39 11.67 -17.14
N ASP A 112 7.43 13.01 -17.23
CA ASP A 112 6.85 13.88 -16.21
C ASP A 112 5.32 13.78 -16.14
N LYS A 113 4.65 13.67 -17.29
CA LYS A 113 3.19 13.49 -17.34
C LYS A 113 2.79 12.13 -16.75
N LEU A 114 3.51 11.08 -17.12
CA LEU A 114 3.25 9.73 -16.62
C LEU A 114 3.53 9.63 -15.11
N ARG A 115 4.54 10.34 -14.61
CA ARG A 115 4.79 10.48 -13.16
C ARG A 115 3.63 11.17 -12.45
N GLN A 116 3.12 12.28 -13.00
CA GLN A 116 1.94 12.96 -12.44
C GLN A 116 0.71 12.05 -12.41
N TYR A 117 0.53 11.21 -13.43
CA TYR A 117 -0.57 10.23 -13.47
C TYR A 117 -0.41 9.16 -12.41
N ASP A 118 0.78 8.54 -12.31
CA ASP A 118 1.03 7.50 -11.31
C ASP A 118 0.85 8.05 -9.89
N THR A 119 1.36 9.25 -9.61
CA THR A 119 1.16 9.93 -8.33
C THR A 119 -0.30 10.20 -8.03
N TYR A 120 -1.05 10.75 -8.98
CA TYR A 120 -2.50 10.94 -8.82
C TYR A 120 -3.23 9.62 -8.53
N LEU A 121 -2.92 8.56 -9.28
CA LEU A 121 -3.54 7.25 -9.13
C LEU A 121 -3.17 6.59 -7.79
N ASN A 122 -1.95 6.79 -7.29
CA ASN A 122 -1.51 6.33 -5.97
C ASN A 122 -2.27 7.05 -4.85
N GLU A 123 -2.38 8.38 -4.92
CA GLU A 123 -3.15 9.17 -3.97
C GLU A 123 -4.63 8.77 -3.99
N LYS A 124 -5.23 8.68 -5.18
CA LYS A 124 -6.64 8.32 -5.32
C LYS A 124 -6.94 6.92 -4.78
N MET A 125 -6.03 5.98 -4.98
CA MET A 125 -6.16 4.62 -4.46
C MET A 125 -6.15 4.58 -2.93
N LEU A 126 -5.29 5.36 -2.29
CA LEU A 126 -5.32 5.50 -0.83
C LEU A 126 -6.56 6.26 -0.35
N GLU A 127 -6.96 7.32 -1.04
CA GLU A 127 -8.17 8.08 -0.73
C GLU A 127 -9.41 7.16 -0.74
N ASP A 128 -9.61 6.40 -1.82
CA ASP A 128 -10.72 5.45 -1.94
C ASP A 128 -10.67 4.37 -0.84
N THR A 129 -9.48 3.96 -0.41
CA THR A 129 -9.30 3.00 0.69
C THR A 129 -9.75 3.59 2.03
N LEU A 130 -9.44 4.87 2.27
CA LEU A 130 -9.74 5.59 3.51
C LEU A 130 -11.12 6.27 3.47
N LYS A 131 -11.83 6.23 2.35
CA LYS A 131 -13.13 6.86 2.25
C LYS A 131 -14.16 6.11 3.10
N PRO A 132 -14.81 6.75 4.09
CA PRO A 132 -15.88 6.12 4.84
C PRO A 132 -16.96 5.60 3.90
N VAL A 133 -17.48 4.41 4.20
CA VAL A 133 -18.56 3.78 3.43
C VAL A 133 -19.82 4.62 3.61
N SER A 134 -20.41 5.09 2.51
CA SER A 134 -21.66 5.85 2.53
C SER A 134 -22.85 4.96 2.89
N ALA A 135 -23.98 5.56 3.30
CA ALA A 135 -25.21 4.81 3.58
C ALA A 135 -25.70 3.96 2.39
N GLU A 136 -25.54 4.47 1.17
CA GLU A 136 -25.90 3.74 -0.06
C GLU A 136 -24.99 2.52 -0.28
N GLU A 137 -23.68 2.67 -0.09
CA GLU A 137 -22.73 1.57 -0.20
C GLU A 137 -22.93 0.54 0.92
N GLU A 138 -23.22 0.95 2.15
CA GLU A 138 -23.56 0.03 3.23
C GLU A 138 -24.78 -0.83 2.85
N LYS A 139 -25.82 -0.22 2.24
CA LYS A 139 -26.99 -0.96 1.76
C LYS A 139 -26.61 -2.00 0.71
N ARG A 140 -25.76 -1.64 -0.25
CA ARG A 140 -25.27 -2.56 -1.29
C ARG A 140 -24.44 -3.71 -0.69
N ILE A 141 -23.57 -3.41 0.27
CA ILE A 141 -22.76 -4.42 0.97
C ILE A 141 -23.66 -5.38 1.75
N ARG A 142 -24.66 -4.89 2.49
CA ARG A 142 -25.64 -5.72 3.22
C ARG A 142 -26.47 -6.60 2.29
N GLN A 143 -26.83 -6.11 1.10
CA GLN A 143 -27.52 -6.92 0.10
C GLN A 143 -26.64 -8.04 -0.44
N LYS A 144 -25.35 -7.77 -0.68
CA LYS A 144 -24.38 -8.77 -1.17
C LYS A 144 -23.98 -9.78 -0.09
N PHE A 145 -23.89 -9.33 1.16
CA PHE A 145 -23.48 -10.13 2.32
C PHE A 145 -24.52 -9.98 3.44
N PRO A 146 -25.65 -10.73 3.37
CA PRO A 146 -26.74 -10.57 4.32
C PRO A 146 -26.38 -11.05 5.73
N GLY A 147 -27.05 -10.45 6.72
CA GLY A 147 -26.95 -10.82 8.13
C GLY A 147 -25.65 -10.38 8.82
N GLU A 148 -25.24 -11.14 9.83
CA GLU A 148 -24.09 -10.83 10.69
C GLU A 148 -22.78 -10.64 9.91
N LYS A 149 -22.62 -11.36 8.79
CA LYS A 149 -21.43 -11.25 7.93
C LYS A 149 -21.26 -9.83 7.37
N GLY A 150 -22.34 -9.22 6.86
CA GLY A 150 -22.30 -7.86 6.31
C GLY A 150 -21.99 -6.82 7.37
N GLU A 151 -22.65 -6.91 8.53
CA GLU A 151 -22.38 -5.99 9.66
C GLU A 151 -20.93 -6.10 10.15
N LYS A 152 -20.41 -7.32 10.28
CA LYS A 152 -19.03 -7.54 10.66
C LYS A 152 -18.06 -6.96 9.63
N MET A 153 -18.30 -7.18 8.33
CA MET A 153 -17.46 -6.61 7.27
C MET A 153 -17.43 -5.08 7.31
N LEU A 154 -18.57 -4.43 7.52
CA LEU A 154 -18.66 -2.97 7.63
C LEU A 154 -17.93 -2.44 8.87
N SER A 155 -18.16 -3.06 10.03
CA SER A 155 -17.51 -2.70 11.29
C SER A 155 -15.99 -2.88 11.20
N ASP A 156 -15.55 -4.05 10.72
CA ASP A 156 -14.13 -4.35 10.56
C ASP A 156 -13.48 -3.40 9.53
N ASN A 157 -14.17 -3.06 8.44
CA ASN A 157 -13.66 -2.08 7.46
C ASN A 157 -13.45 -0.71 8.09
N ALA A 158 -14.40 -0.24 8.89
CA ALA A 158 -14.27 1.04 9.58
C ALA A 158 -13.06 1.08 10.52
N GLU A 159 -12.75 -0.04 11.21
CA GLU A 159 -11.53 -0.17 12.02
C GLU A 159 -10.25 -0.19 11.18
N ARG A 160 -10.23 -0.92 10.06
CA ARG A 160 -9.07 -0.94 9.14
C ARG A 160 -8.76 0.45 8.60
N GLN A 161 -9.79 1.18 8.20
CA GLN A 161 -9.70 2.56 7.76
C GLN A 161 -9.06 3.46 8.82
N ARG A 162 -9.53 3.38 10.07
CA ARG A 162 -8.94 4.11 11.20
C ARG A 162 -7.47 3.76 11.42
N PHE A 163 -7.14 2.47 11.40
CA PHE A 163 -5.76 2.00 11.59
C PHE A 163 -4.82 2.51 10.50
N MET A 164 -5.25 2.42 9.23
CA MET A 164 -4.50 2.95 8.09
C MET A 164 -4.35 4.47 8.15
N ALA A 165 -5.44 5.20 8.43
CA ALA A 165 -5.43 6.64 8.53
C ALA A 165 -4.47 7.13 9.62
N LYS A 166 -4.48 6.49 10.81
CA LYS A 166 -3.50 6.77 11.88
C LYS A 166 -2.06 6.49 11.47
N THR A 167 -1.83 5.43 10.70
CA THR A 167 -0.50 5.10 10.17
C THR A 167 0.00 6.19 9.22
N LEU A 168 -0.83 6.62 8.28
CA LEU A 168 -0.46 7.68 7.33
C LEU A 168 -0.30 9.03 8.04
N PHE A 169 -1.11 9.28 9.07
CA PHE A 169 -0.95 10.45 9.92
C PHE A 169 0.41 10.46 10.63
N MET A 170 0.86 9.32 11.17
CA MET A 170 2.22 9.19 11.71
C MET A 170 3.30 9.51 10.68
N THR A 171 3.11 9.10 9.42
CA THR A 171 4.06 9.44 8.35
C THR A 171 4.16 10.95 8.17
N GLN A 172 3.03 11.64 8.22
CA GLN A 172 2.99 13.11 8.11
C GLN A 172 3.60 13.80 9.33
N LEU A 173 3.36 13.29 10.55
CA LEU A 173 3.96 13.81 11.79
C LEU A 173 5.49 13.63 11.83
N GLY A 174 5.99 12.54 11.24
CA GLY A 174 7.41 12.22 11.23
C GLY A 174 8.23 13.13 10.31
N ARG A 175 9.53 13.24 10.60
CA ARG A 175 10.50 13.74 9.63
C ARG A 175 10.79 12.60 8.66
N MET A 176 10.35 12.74 7.41
CA MET A 176 10.49 11.70 6.39
C MET A 176 11.81 11.82 5.64
N ASP A 177 12.63 10.78 5.71
CA ASP A 177 13.86 10.63 4.95
C ASP A 177 13.78 9.44 3.97
N ILE A 178 14.32 9.65 2.78
CA ILE A 178 14.76 8.59 1.88
C ILE A 178 16.24 8.31 2.12
N ILE A 179 16.56 7.04 2.29
CA ILE A 179 17.92 6.54 2.50
C ILE A 179 18.35 5.79 1.25
N ASN A 180 19.37 6.28 0.56
CA ASN A 180 19.91 5.67 -0.64
C ASN A 180 20.81 4.47 -0.33
N GLU A 181 21.27 3.76 -1.37
CA GLU A 181 22.16 2.59 -1.22
C GLU A 181 23.51 2.96 -0.59
N ASP A 182 24.03 4.15 -0.90
CA ASP A 182 25.26 4.70 -0.32
C ASP A 182 25.08 5.18 1.13
N GLY A 183 23.86 5.14 1.66
CA GLY A 183 23.51 5.61 3.00
C GLY A 183 23.24 7.11 3.10
N SER A 184 23.32 7.86 2.01
CA SER A 184 22.91 9.28 1.98
C SER A 184 21.42 9.41 2.30
N ARG A 185 21.08 10.48 3.03
CA ARG A 185 19.72 10.78 3.47
C ARG A 185 19.23 12.06 2.80
N HIS A 186 18.02 12.01 2.27
CA HIS A 186 17.37 13.16 1.65
C HIS A 186 15.93 13.27 2.15
N PRO A 187 15.46 14.48 2.51
CA PRO A 187 14.06 14.67 2.88
C PRO A 187 13.13 14.23 1.76
N PHE A 188 12.01 13.59 2.13
CA PHE A 188 10.96 13.22 1.18
C PHE A 188 9.90 14.31 1.10
N HIS A 189 9.54 14.70 -0.12
CA HIS A 189 8.57 15.78 -0.37
C HIS A 189 7.37 15.37 -1.24
N ASP A 190 7.39 14.18 -1.84
CA ASP A 190 6.28 13.69 -2.65
C ASP A 190 5.10 13.25 -1.75
N PRO A 191 3.91 13.02 -2.30
CA PRO A 191 2.76 12.55 -1.52
C PRO A 191 3.03 11.27 -0.75
N THR A 192 2.44 11.13 0.44
CA THR A 192 2.65 9.95 1.32
C THR A 192 2.31 8.62 0.63
N ALA A 193 1.40 8.61 -0.34
CA ALA A 193 1.03 7.42 -1.11
C ALA A 193 2.23 6.76 -1.82
N GLU A 194 3.14 7.57 -2.35
CA GLU A 194 4.35 7.15 -3.07
C GLU A 194 5.31 6.32 -2.20
N LEU A 195 5.30 6.53 -0.88
CA LEU A 195 6.14 5.76 0.04
C LEU A 195 5.75 4.28 0.06
N PHE A 196 4.47 3.98 -0.17
CA PHE A 196 3.92 2.64 -0.08
C PHE A 196 3.56 2.01 -1.43
N SER A 197 3.41 2.82 -2.47
CA SER A 197 2.96 2.37 -3.79
C SER A 197 3.91 1.37 -4.43
N HIS A 198 5.23 1.53 -4.32
CA HIS A 198 6.19 0.72 -5.08
C HIS A 198 6.77 -0.50 -4.35
N GLY A 199 6.05 -1.05 -3.36
CA GLY A 199 6.35 -2.38 -2.79
C GLY A 199 7.49 -2.44 -1.75
N SER A 200 7.86 -1.31 -1.14
CA SER A 200 8.79 -1.29 0.00
C SER A 200 8.07 -1.09 1.34
N LYS A 201 8.87 -0.92 2.40
CA LYS A 201 8.43 -0.74 3.77
C LYS A 201 8.89 0.61 4.30
N VAL A 202 8.05 1.25 5.09
CA VAL A 202 8.37 2.48 5.82
C VAL A 202 8.68 2.11 7.26
N ALA A 203 9.88 2.50 7.71
CA ALA A 203 10.29 2.39 9.10
C ALA A 203 9.83 3.62 9.88
N TYR A 204 9.26 3.43 11.06
CA TYR A 204 8.89 4.48 11.98
C TYR A 204 9.77 4.38 13.21
N THR A 205 10.52 5.43 13.49
CA THR A 205 11.23 5.60 14.76
C THR A 205 10.32 6.37 15.69
N LEU A 206 9.83 5.72 16.75
CA LEU A 206 8.96 6.34 17.74
C LEU A 206 9.77 7.11 18.81
N PRO A 207 9.11 7.98 19.58
CA PRO A 207 9.67 8.53 20.81
C PRO A 207 10.29 7.43 21.69
N PHE A 208 11.29 7.79 22.49
CA PHE A 208 11.79 6.93 23.56
C PHE A 208 11.12 7.29 24.88
N GLY A 209 11.26 6.44 25.89
CA GLY A 209 10.73 6.72 27.21
C GLY A 209 10.48 5.47 28.02
N GLU A 210 9.90 5.67 29.20
CA GLU A 210 9.46 4.59 30.08
C GLU A 210 8.48 3.67 29.37
N LYS A 211 8.54 2.38 29.72
CA LYS A 211 7.76 1.33 29.08
C LYS A 211 6.26 1.63 29.06
N GLU A 212 5.71 2.16 30.15
CA GLU A 212 4.29 2.48 30.25
C GLU A 212 3.87 3.57 29.25
N LYS A 213 4.67 4.63 29.12
CA LYS A 213 4.44 5.69 28.13
C LYS A 213 4.62 5.20 26.69
N GLN A 214 5.57 4.31 26.46
CA GLN A 214 5.74 3.65 25.16
C GLN A 214 4.53 2.78 24.82
N ASP A 215 4.06 1.99 25.78
CA ASP A 215 2.89 1.12 25.62
C ASP A 215 1.65 1.96 25.26
N LYS A 216 1.47 3.12 25.89
CA LYS A 216 0.42 4.09 25.54
C LYS A 216 0.49 4.54 24.07
N VAL A 217 1.67 4.84 23.51
CA VAL A 217 1.81 5.17 22.08
C VAL A 217 1.34 4.01 21.20
N TYR A 218 1.78 2.79 21.51
CA TYR A 218 1.35 1.61 20.75
C TYR A 218 -0.15 1.39 20.86
N ASP A 219 -0.71 1.55 22.05
CA ASP A 219 -2.12 1.33 22.31
C ASP A 219 -2.99 2.39 21.66
N SER A 220 -2.62 3.68 21.66
CA SER A 220 -3.29 4.72 20.87
C SER A 220 -3.22 4.43 19.36
N TRP A 221 -2.07 3.98 18.86
CA TRP A 221 -1.94 3.66 17.43
C TRP A 221 -2.79 2.45 17.01
N ARG A 222 -2.80 1.38 17.80
CA ARG A 222 -3.48 0.10 17.44
C ARG A 222 -4.82 -0.12 18.14
N LYS A 223 -5.34 0.89 18.85
CA LYS A 223 -6.56 0.80 19.67
C LYS A 223 -7.67 0.09 18.91
N ASN A 224 -8.34 -0.86 19.57
CA ASN A 224 -9.40 -1.73 19.06
C ASN A 224 -9.02 -2.67 17.90
N ALA A 225 -7.99 -2.37 17.10
CA ALA A 225 -7.64 -3.13 15.91
C ALA A 225 -7.15 -4.56 16.24
N LEU A 226 -6.51 -4.75 17.39
CA LEU A 226 -6.14 -6.08 17.88
C LEU A 226 -7.32 -6.81 18.51
N ASP A 227 -8.18 -6.11 19.25
CA ASP A 227 -9.28 -6.70 20.01
C ASP A 227 -10.41 -7.17 19.09
N THR A 228 -10.66 -6.43 18.01
CA THR A 228 -11.62 -6.78 16.95
C THR A 228 -11.10 -7.87 15.99
N GLY A 229 -9.80 -8.20 16.07
CA GLY A 229 -9.15 -9.19 15.22
C GLY A 229 -8.85 -8.72 13.79
N VAL A 230 -9.08 -7.45 13.45
CA VAL A 230 -8.75 -6.92 12.12
C VAL A 230 -7.25 -6.90 11.87
N VAL A 231 -6.47 -6.60 12.92
CA VAL A 231 -5.02 -6.82 12.97
C VAL A 231 -4.78 -8.15 13.67
N PHE A 232 -4.15 -9.08 12.96
CA PHE A 232 -3.89 -10.42 13.45
C PHE A 232 -2.40 -10.70 13.57
N LYS A 233 -2.02 -11.63 14.46
CA LYS A 233 -0.63 -12.06 14.58
C LYS A 233 -0.18 -12.72 13.28
N GLY A 234 0.91 -12.22 12.71
CA GLY A 234 1.44 -12.74 11.46
C GLY A 234 2.16 -14.06 11.69
N GLN A 235 1.88 -15.06 10.86
CA GLN A 235 2.45 -16.41 11.01
C GLN A 235 3.97 -16.44 10.77
N PHE A 236 4.52 -15.47 10.02
CA PHE A 236 5.94 -15.44 9.64
C PHE A 236 6.46 -14.01 9.54
N ALA A 237 7.69 -13.78 10.02
CA ALA A 237 8.41 -12.54 9.80
C ALA A 237 9.43 -12.73 8.66
N SER A 238 9.34 -11.88 7.62
CA SER A 238 10.31 -11.83 6.52
C SER A 238 11.42 -10.81 6.79
N HIS A 239 11.19 -9.85 7.69
CA HIS A 239 12.12 -8.78 8.05
C HIS A 239 12.30 -8.66 9.57
N GLU A 240 13.52 -8.33 9.97
CA GLU A 240 13.87 -7.90 11.31
C GLU A 240 14.27 -6.42 11.30
N MET A 241 14.05 -5.74 12.42
CA MET A 241 14.47 -4.37 12.61
C MET A 241 15.26 -4.23 13.92
N ASN A 242 16.27 -3.37 13.88
CA ASN A 242 16.96 -2.89 15.08
C ASN A 242 16.39 -1.53 15.47
N ARG A 243 16.05 -1.40 16.76
CA ARG A 243 15.63 -0.14 17.36
C ARG A 243 16.81 0.83 17.36
N ARG A 244 16.55 2.11 17.12
CA ARG A 244 17.56 3.13 17.33
C ARG A 244 17.91 3.24 18.82
N LYS A 245 19.19 3.44 19.12
CA LYS A 245 19.72 3.54 20.48
C LYS A 245 19.97 4.99 20.86
N ILE A 246 19.72 5.30 22.13
CA ILE A 246 19.89 6.62 22.71
C ILE A 246 20.92 6.56 23.84
N ASP A 247 21.80 7.56 23.88
CA ASP A 247 22.77 7.72 24.97
C ASP A 247 22.13 8.31 26.23
N LYS A 248 22.93 8.44 27.31
CA LYS A 248 22.46 9.03 28.57
C LYS A 248 22.08 10.51 28.46
N ARG A 249 22.45 11.19 27.38
CA ARG A 249 22.19 12.60 27.11
C ARG A 249 20.99 12.79 26.17
N GLY A 250 20.33 11.72 25.74
CA GLY A 250 19.19 11.78 24.83
C GLY A 250 19.58 11.81 23.34
N ASN A 251 20.86 11.65 22.98
CA ASN A 251 21.30 11.68 21.59
C ASN A 251 21.18 10.30 20.93
N MET A 252 20.83 10.31 19.65
CA MET A 252 20.78 9.10 18.84
C MET A 252 22.19 8.61 18.52
N THR A 253 22.52 7.38 18.93
CA THR A 253 23.85 6.79 18.69
C THR A 253 23.87 5.74 17.59
N GLU A 254 22.70 5.22 17.20
CA GLU A 254 22.58 4.19 16.18
C GLU A 254 21.44 4.52 15.22
N GLN A 255 21.66 4.25 13.94
CA GLN A 255 20.64 4.40 12.91
C GLN A 255 19.66 3.21 12.92
N PHE A 256 18.46 3.44 12.39
CA PHE A 256 17.51 2.36 12.15
C PHE A 256 18.10 1.39 11.11
N LYS A 257 17.95 0.08 11.36
CA LYS A 257 18.40 -0.95 10.43
C LYS A 257 17.35 -2.01 10.25
N GLU A 258 16.88 -2.16 9.01
CA GLU A 258 16.07 -3.29 8.56
C GLU A 258 16.99 -4.38 7.97
N THR A 259 16.67 -5.65 8.22
CA THR A 259 17.39 -6.79 7.64
C THR A 259 16.43 -7.90 7.24
N ARG A 260 16.60 -8.49 6.06
CA ARG A 260 15.81 -9.65 5.63
C ARG A 260 16.23 -10.91 6.39
N ILE A 261 15.26 -11.66 6.90
CA ILE A 261 15.52 -12.93 7.59
C ILE A 261 15.83 -14.01 6.53
N ARG A 262 17.07 -14.50 6.50
CA ARG A 262 17.50 -15.60 5.62
C ARG A 262 17.34 -16.96 6.31
N TRP A 263 16.49 -17.82 5.75
CA TRP A 263 16.29 -19.19 6.21
C TRP A 263 17.42 -20.12 5.72
N LYS A 264 18.60 -20.10 6.36
CA LYS A 264 19.62 -21.12 6.08
C LYS A 264 19.24 -22.46 6.75
N LYS A 265 19.40 -23.56 5.99
CA LYS A 265 19.10 -24.96 6.36
C LYS A 265 20.01 -25.58 7.45
N GLN A 266 20.99 -24.85 7.96
CA GLN A 266 21.89 -25.36 9.01
C GLN A 266 21.99 -24.34 10.13
N LEU A 267 21.36 -24.60 11.29
CA LEU A 267 21.56 -23.78 12.48
C LEU A 267 21.56 -24.65 13.74
N LYS A 268 22.54 -24.40 14.61
CA LYS A 268 22.76 -25.06 15.92
C LYS A 268 21.70 -24.57 16.94
N LYS A 269 21.42 -25.38 17.98
CA LYS A 269 20.38 -25.17 19.03
C LYS A 269 20.27 -23.73 19.58
N ALA A 270 21.37 -22.97 19.72
CA ALA A 270 21.34 -21.60 20.25
C ALA A 270 20.68 -20.56 19.32
N GLN A 271 20.68 -20.79 18.00
CA GLN A 271 19.96 -19.94 17.03
C GLN A 271 18.46 -20.24 16.97
N LEU A 272 18.04 -21.39 17.51
CA LEU A 272 16.62 -21.77 17.62
C LEU A 272 15.90 -20.94 18.70
N TYR A 273 16.57 -20.64 19.82
CA TYR A 273 16.05 -19.77 20.88
C TYR A 273 15.87 -18.31 20.42
N LYS A 274 16.81 -17.78 19.63
CA LYS A 274 16.64 -16.45 18.98
C LYS A 274 15.42 -16.43 18.04
N LYS A 275 15.11 -17.55 17.36
CA LYS A 275 13.96 -17.66 16.43
C LYS A 275 12.58 -17.57 17.10
N VAL A 276 12.42 -18.01 18.35
CA VAL A 276 11.13 -17.89 19.07
C VAL A 276 10.79 -16.42 19.35
N THR A 277 11.81 -15.57 19.59
CA THR A 277 11.65 -14.11 19.71
C THR A 277 11.46 -13.37 18.37
N THR A 278 11.66 -14.05 17.24
CA THR A 278 11.57 -13.46 15.89
C THR A 278 10.12 -13.32 15.41
N TYR A 279 9.16 -14.06 15.98
CA TYR A 279 7.73 -13.87 15.68
C TYR A 279 7.05 -12.84 16.60
N VAL A 280 7.61 -12.61 17.79
CA VAL A 280 7.07 -11.63 18.75
C VAL A 280 7.14 -10.25 18.12
N GLY A 281 6.00 -9.59 17.96
CA GLY A 281 5.90 -8.29 17.31
C GLY A 281 5.54 -8.31 15.82
N ASN A 282 5.21 -9.47 15.23
CA ASN A 282 4.81 -9.58 13.82
C ASN A 282 3.28 -9.68 13.70
N TYR A 283 2.70 -8.82 12.86
CA TYR A 283 1.26 -8.69 12.66
C TYR A 283 0.96 -8.46 11.19
N GLY A 284 -0.30 -8.65 10.83
CA GLY A 284 -0.80 -8.29 9.52
C GLY A 284 -2.25 -7.85 9.58
N MET A 285 -2.70 -7.18 8.52
CA MET A 285 -4.07 -6.70 8.36
C MET A 285 -4.42 -6.76 6.89
N ASN A 286 -5.50 -7.44 6.52
CA ASN A 286 -5.97 -7.38 5.14
C ASN A 286 -6.56 -6.00 4.86
N ILE A 287 -6.26 -5.44 3.69
CA ILE A 287 -6.71 -4.11 3.30
C ILE A 287 -7.52 -4.22 2.01
N PRO A 288 -8.76 -3.70 1.98
CA PRO A 288 -9.52 -3.53 0.74
C PRO A 288 -8.98 -2.31 -0.03
N LEU A 289 -7.79 -2.44 -0.60
CA LEU A 289 -7.07 -1.33 -1.22
C LEU A 289 -7.80 -0.91 -2.51
N GLY A 290 -8.14 0.38 -2.60
CA GLY A 290 -9.01 0.93 -3.66
C GLY A 290 -10.49 1.02 -3.29
N GLY A 291 -10.86 0.70 -2.04
CA GLY A 291 -12.19 0.94 -1.48
C GLY A 291 -13.08 -0.31 -1.42
N MET A 292 -13.55 -0.65 -0.22
CA MET A 292 -14.41 -1.80 0.04
C MET A 292 -15.68 -1.76 -0.82
N GLY A 293 -15.99 -2.86 -1.51
CA GLY A 293 -17.20 -3.00 -2.32
C GLY A 293 -17.13 -2.36 -3.71
N LYS A 294 -16.08 -1.59 -4.04
CA LYS A 294 -15.87 -1.06 -5.39
C LYS A 294 -15.70 -2.22 -6.37
N ALA A 295 -16.30 -2.10 -7.55
CA ALA A 295 -16.13 -3.10 -8.60
C ALA A 295 -14.67 -3.14 -9.04
N PHE A 296 -14.10 -4.35 -9.09
CA PHE A 296 -12.74 -4.56 -9.60
C PHE A 296 -12.77 -5.07 -11.03
N ASN A 297 -13.64 -6.04 -11.31
CA ASN A 297 -13.96 -6.53 -12.64
C ASN A 297 -15.49 -6.77 -12.72
N LYS A 298 -15.97 -7.44 -13.78
CA LYS A 298 -17.41 -7.69 -13.98
C LYS A 298 -18.06 -8.54 -12.87
N THR A 299 -17.29 -9.40 -12.20
CA THR A 299 -17.80 -10.41 -11.26
C THR A 299 -17.38 -10.15 -9.81
N ASP A 300 -16.23 -9.51 -9.61
CA ASP A 300 -15.58 -9.33 -8.32
C ASP A 300 -15.62 -7.87 -7.86
N CYS A 301 -15.71 -7.72 -6.54
CA CYS A 301 -15.53 -6.45 -5.87
C CYS A 301 -14.36 -6.53 -4.90
N ILE A 302 -13.77 -5.38 -4.60
CA ILE A 302 -12.70 -5.25 -3.63
C ILE A 302 -13.24 -5.59 -2.24
N ASP A 303 -12.53 -6.44 -1.51
CA ASP A 303 -12.88 -6.88 -0.16
C ASP A 303 -11.67 -7.03 0.78
N ASP A 304 -11.93 -7.42 2.03
CA ASP A 304 -10.94 -7.62 3.09
C ASP A 304 -10.45 -9.08 3.21
N GLN A 305 -10.74 -9.93 2.23
CA GLN A 305 -10.31 -11.33 2.25
C GLN A 305 -8.82 -11.48 1.94
N GLY A 306 -8.09 -10.39 1.73
CA GLY A 306 -6.64 -10.39 1.62
C GLY A 306 -6.12 -10.72 0.23
N SER A 307 -7.00 -10.73 -0.80
CA SER A 307 -6.59 -10.80 -2.21
C SER A 307 -6.36 -9.43 -2.83
N PHE A 308 -6.93 -8.37 -2.24
CA PHE A 308 -6.80 -6.97 -2.69
C PHE A 308 -5.76 -6.16 -1.91
N GLY A 309 -4.99 -6.82 -1.06
CA GLY A 309 -3.92 -6.20 -0.31
C GLY A 309 -3.79 -6.72 1.11
N HIS A 310 -2.55 -6.65 1.60
CA HIS A 310 -2.21 -7.04 2.94
C HIS A 310 -1.15 -6.09 3.52
N MET A 311 -1.43 -5.55 4.70
CA MET A 311 -0.47 -4.78 5.48
C MET A 311 0.43 -5.72 6.25
N TYR A 312 1.73 -5.67 5.98
CA TYR A 312 2.75 -6.23 6.84
C TYR A 312 3.06 -5.25 7.97
N ILE A 313 3.05 -5.72 9.22
CA ILE A 313 3.35 -4.89 10.39
C ILE A 313 4.37 -5.62 11.27
N ARG A 314 5.49 -4.95 11.53
CA ARG A 314 6.45 -5.40 12.55
C ARG A 314 6.60 -4.32 13.61
N MET A 315 6.65 -4.72 14.86
CA MET A 315 6.79 -3.83 16.01
C MET A 315 7.90 -4.28 16.95
N ARG A 316 8.65 -3.31 17.48
CA ARG A 316 9.61 -3.50 18.57
C ARG A 316 9.41 -2.37 19.58
N LYS A 317 8.85 -2.68 20.75
CA LYS A 317 8.61 -1.70 21.82
C LYS A 317 9.89 -0.99 22.24
N GLY A 318 9.81 0.30 22.57
CA GLY A 318 10.92 1.09 23.09
C GLY A 318 11.21 0.83 24.57
N ASP A 319 12.27 1.45 25.07
CA ASP A 319 12.62 1.53 26.49
C ASP A 319 13.44 2.80 26.76
N LEU A 320 13.95 2.96 27.98
CA LEU A 320 14.74 4.12 28.40
C LEU A 320 16.02 4.36 27.58
N ARG A 321 16.47 3.37 26.79
CA ARG A 321 17.71 3.44 25.99
C ARG A 321 17.47 3.21 24.50
N HIS A 322 16.24 2.90 24.09
CA HIS A 322 15.91 2.59 22.71
C HIS A 322 14.56 3.18 22.33
N CYS A 323 14.51 3.82 21.16
CA CYS A 323 13.25 4.20 20.53
C CYS A 323 12.35 2.99 20.33
N GLY A 324 11.04 3.20 20.43
CA GLY A 324 10.09 2.28 19.82
C GLY A 324 10.29 2.25 18.31
N SER A 325 9.96 1.14 17.67
CA SER A 325 10.04 1.03 16.21
C SER A 325 8.87 0.25 15.64
N ILE A 326 8.40 0.70 14.48
CA ILE A 326 7.37 0.05 13.67
C ILE A 326 7.88 -0.03 12.23
N LEU A 327 7.61 -1.12 11.53
CA LEU A 327 7.91 -1.29 10.12
C LEU A 327 6.65 -1.74 9.41
N ILE A 328 6.23 -0.99 8.41
CA ILE A 328 4.98 -1.21 7.69
C ILE A 328 5.25 -1.30 6.21
N GLY A 329 4.67 -2.30 5.55
CA GLY A 329 4.60 -2.34 4.09
C GLY A 329 3.27 -2.88 3.62
N PHE A 330 2.97 -2.66 2.35
CA PHE A 330 1.82 -3.28 1.71
C PHE A 330 2.27 -4.35 0.72
N GLU A 331 1.57 -5.47 0.76
CA GLU A 331 1.83 -6.68 0.01
C GLU A 331 0.60 -7.01 -0.84
N ASN A 332 0.81 -7.64 -2.00
CA ASN A 332 -0.24 -7.89 -3.00
C ASN A 332 -1.37 -8.78 -2.47
N ALA A 333 -1.07 -9.67 -1.53
CA ALA A 333 -2.04 -10.55 -0.92
C ALA A 333 -1.57 -10.99 0.47
N GLN A 334 -2.48 -11.53 1.27
CA GLN A 334 -2.17 -12.22 2.51
C GLN A 334 -1.31 -13.47 2.22
N PRO A 335 -0.40 -13.87 3.13
CA PRO A 335 0.33 -15.13 2.99
C PRO A 335 -0.60 -16.33 2.70
N LYS A 336 -0.23 -17.13 1.71
CA LYS A 336 -0.94 -18.29 1.16
C LYS A 336 -2.24 -17.97 0.41
N LYS A 337 -2.53 -16.70 0.13
CA LYS A 337 -3.64 -16.30 -0.74
C LYS A 337 -3.13 -15.84 -2.10
N GLU A 338 -3.98 -16.01 -3.10
CA GLU A 338 -3.78 -15.45 -4.44
C GLU A 338 -4.26 -14.00 -4.46
N SER A 339 -3.49 -13.11 -5.07
CA SER A 339 -3.91 -11.71 -5.28
C SER A 339 -5.00 -11.62 -6.35
N ALA A 340 -5.67 -10.48 -6.39
CA ALA A 340 -6.70 -10.15 -7.38
C ALA A 340 -6.20 -10.15 -8.84
N ILE A 341 -4.89 -10.29 -9.08
CA ILE A 341 -4.28 -10.36 -10.41
C ILE A 341 -3.54 -11.70 -10.66
N GLY A 342 -3.84 -12.72 -9.84
CA GLY A 342 -3.46 -14.11 -10.11
C GLY A 342 -2.14 -14.53 -9.47
N GLN A 343 -1.76 -13.92 -8.35
CA GLN A 343 -0.45 -14.14 -7.77
C GLN A 343 -0.51 -14.76 -6.39
N LEU A 344 -0.04 -16.00 -6.28
CA LEU A 344 0.05 -16.69 -5.00
C LEU A 344 1.17 -16.11 -4.13
N HIS A 345 0.80 -15.52 -2.99
CA HIS A 345 1.76 -15.07 -1.99
C HIS A 345 2.28 -16.27 -1.18
N ASN A 346 3.32 -16.94 -1.69
CA ASN A 346 3.92 -18.12 -1.06
C ASN A 346 5.27 -17.82 -0.39
N PHE A 347 5.77 -18.77 0.40
CA PHE A 347 7.05 -18.66 1.13
C PHE A 347 8.29 -18.52 0.24
N LYS A 348 8.20 -18.93 -1.03
CA LYS A 348 9.29 -18.75 -1.99
C LYS A 348 9.39 -17.30 -2.45
N ALA A 349 8.39 -16.47 -2.13
CA ALA A 349 8.37 -15.00 -2.25
C ALA A 349 9.17 -14.53 -3.46
N ILE A 350 8.68 -14.90 -4.65
CA ILE A 350 9.21 -14.38 -5.90
C ILE A 350 8.90 -12.89 -5.90
N SER A 351 9.91 -12.03 -6.06
CA SER A 351 9.67 -10.60 -6.17
C SER A 351 8.91 -10.35 -7.47
N HIS A 352 7.74 -9.75 -7.36
CA HIS A 352 6.85 -9.54 -8.51
C HIS A 352 7.02 -8.15 -9.13
N ASP A 353 6.74 -8.03 -10.42
CA ASP A 353 6.89 -6.78 -11.19
C ASP A 353 5.96 -5.67 -10.71
N MET A 354 4.74 -6.02 -10.31
CA MET A 354 3.73 -5.08 -9.84
C MET A 354 3.58 -5.10 -8.33
N SER A 355 3.40 -3.92 -7.77
CA SER A 355 3.01 -3.68 -6.39
C SER A 355 1.52 -3.91 -6.18
N VAL A 356 1.07 -3.74 -4.93
CA VAL A 356 -0.35 -3.83 -4.57
C VAL A 356 -1.13 -2.63 -5.07
N PHE A 357 -0.43 -1.53 -5.39
CA PHE A 357 -0.98 -0.36 -6.08
C PHE A 357 -1.10 -0.59 -7.58
N TYR A 358 -0.71 -1.76 -8.07
CA TYR A 358 -0.57 -2.06 -9.49
C TYR A 358 0.45 -1.16 -10.20
N SER A 359 1.27 -0.42 -9.45
CA SER A 359 2.43 0.31 -9.97
C SER A 359 3.64 -0.61 -10.08
N SER A 360 4.65 -0.23 -10.85
CA SER A 360 5.91 -0.98 -10.87
C SER A 360 6.65 -0.86 -9.54
N LYS A 361 7.56 -1.77 -9.19
CA LYS A 361 8.28 -1.69 -7.90
C LYS A 361 9.53 -0.80 -7.92
N ASN A 362 9.44 0.38 -8.53
CA ASN A 362 10.51 1.38 -8.45
C ASN A 362 10.50 2.05 -7.08
N THR A 363 11.30 1.50 -6.18
CA THR A 363 11.36 1.98 -4.80
C THR A 363 12.21 3.25 -4.69
N TYR A 364 11.66 4.31 -4.09
CA TYR A 364 12.44 5.37 -3.45
C TYR A 364 13.50 4.81 -2.49
N GLY A 365 14.74 5.29 -2.61
CA GLY A 365 15.87 4.83 -1.79
C GLY A 365 16.17 3.35 -1.98
N LYS A 366 16.98 2.80 -1.06
CA LYS A 366 17.34 1.38 -1.12
C LYS A 366 16.12 0.47 -0.88
N PRO A 367 16.06 -0.73 -1.48
CA PRO A 367 14.90 -1.63 -1.36
C PRO A 367 14.53 -2.04 0.07
N ILE A 368 15.52 -2.11 0.98
CA ILE A 368 15.37 -2.52 2.39
C ILE A 368 15.89 -1.41 3.30
N GLY A 369 15.04 -0.87 4.18
CA GLY A 369 15.37 0.22 5.10
C GLY A 369 15.65 1.55 4.40
N GLY A 370 15.06 1.78 3.21
CA GLY A 370 15.25 2.99 2.41
C GLY A 370 14.30 4.13 2.73
N ARG A 371 13.33 3.95 3.62
CA ARG A 371 12.31 4.95 3.97
C ARG A 371 12.17 5.00 5.48
N GLU A 372 12.28 6.19 6.04
CA GLU A 372 12.19 6.36 7.48
C GLU A 372 11.36 7.59 7.87
N ALA A 373 10.36 7.37 8.73
CA ALA A 373 9.57 8.36 9.44
C ALA A 373 10.10 8.53 10.86
N ASP A 374 10.82 9.62 11.12
CA ASP A 374 11.37 9.89 12.45
C ASP A 374 10.42 10.73 13.30
N LEU A 375 9.80 10.08 14.28
CA LEU A 375 8.92 10.68 15.30
C LEU A 375 9.62 10.84 16.65
N SER A 376 10.93 10.56 16.76
CA SER A 376 11.66 10.62 18.03
C SER A 376 11.79 12.04 18.60
N HIS A 377 11.49 13.06 17.79
CA HIS A 377 11.45 14.46 18.18
C HIS A 377 10.18 14.84 18.99
N MET A 378 9.19 13.95 19.08
CA MET A 378 7.98 14.13 19.90
C MET A 378 8.12 13.42 21.24
N SER A 379 7.38 13.84 22.26
CA SER A 379 7.23 13.02 23.47
C SER A 379 6.22 11.87 23.25
N PRO A 380 6.29 10.77 24.03
CA PRO A 380 5.27 9.72 23.96
C PRO A 380 3.85 10.22 24.25
N ASP A 381 3.71 11.16 25.18
CA ASP A 381 2.40 11.72 25.56
C ASP A 381 1.81 12.60 24.43
N ASP A 382 2.64 13.40 23.75
CA ASP A 382 2.19 14.21 22.62
C ASP A 382 1.78 13.35 21.43
N LEU A 383 2.58 12.31 21.11
CA LEU A 383 2.26 11.42 19.99
C LEU A 383 1.00 10.61 20.25
N SER A 384 0.85 10.03 21.45
CA SER A 384 -0.37 9.29 21.82
C SER A 384 -1.60 10.20 21.82
N GLY A 385 -1.49 11.40 22.38
CA GLY A 385 -2.56 12.40 22.37
C GLY A 385 -2.97 12.83 20.95
N ALA A 386 -2.00 13.06 20.06
CA ALA A 386 -2.27 13.38 18.66
C ALA A 386 -3.00 12.23 17.94
N LEU A 387 -2.59 10.97 18.16
CA LEU A 387 -3.23 9.80 17.58
C LEU A 387 -4.68 9.62 18.06
N ASP A 388 -4.92 9.79 19.37
CA ASP A 388 -6.26 9.67 19.96
C ASP A 388 -7.20 10.77 19.43
N GLN A 389 -6.71 12.01 19.31
CA GLN A 389 -7.46 13.12 18.74
C GLN A 389 -7.78 12.89 17.26
N PHE A 390 -6.81 12.40 16.49
CA PHE A 390 -7.01 12.07 15.09
C PHE A 390 -8.07 10.98 14.93
N GLU A 391 -8.01 9.91 15.73
CA GLU A 391 -9.00 8.84 15.69
C GLU A 391 -10.42 9.35 15.99
N LEU A 392 -10.56 10.23 16.98
CA LEU A 392 -11.86 10.83 17.32
C LEU A 392 -12.43 11.66 16.16
N GLY A 393 -11.58 12.49 15.53
CA GLY A 393 -11.98 13.26 14.35
C GLY A 393 -12.39 12.37 13.18
N TYR A 394 -11.62 11.31 12.94
CA TYR A 394 -11.92 10.36 11.87
C TYR A 394 -13.18 9.54 12.12
N LYS A 395 -13.44 9.12 13.37
CA LYS A 395 -14.73 8.50 13.77
C LYS A 395 -15.91 9.42 13.49
N THR A 396 -15.77 10.71 13.81
CA THR A 396 -16.80 11.71 13.51
C THR A 396 -17.06 11.80 11.99
N LEU A 397 -16.02 11.76 11.16
CA LEU A 397 -16.17 11.71 9.71
C LEU A 397 -16.92 10.45 9.24
N GLN A 398 -16.58 9.29 9.82
CA GLN A 398 -17.27 8.03 9.50
C GLN A 398 -18.73 8.04 9.92
N GLU A 399 -19.07 8.65 11.05
CA GLU A 399 -20.46 8.79 11.51
C GLU A 399 -21.26 9.73 10.61
N ARG A 400 -20.69 10.88 10.22
CA ARG A 400 -21.33 11.81 9.28
C ARG A 400 -21.61 11.17 7.93
N ALA A 401 -20.68 10.37 7.42
CA ALA A 401 -20.84 9.69 6.12
C ALA A 401 -22.03 8.72 6.07
N LYS A 402 -22.50 8.28 7.24
CA LYS A 402 -23.69 7.45 7.37
C LYS A 402 -24.98 8.27 7.46
N GLN A 403 -24.90 9.51 7.93
CA GLN A 403 -26.06 10.38 8.17
C GLN A 403 -26.48 11.13 6.91
N ASP A 404 -25.51 11.59 6.10
CA ASP A 404 -25.80 12.29 4.84
C ASP A 404 -25.57 11.39 3.64
N ALA A 405 -26.67 10.89 3.05
CA ALA A 405 -26.63 10.18 1.76
C ALA A 405 -26.43 11.13 0.56
N SER A 406 -26.53 12.45 0.77
CA SER A 406 -26.47 13.47 -0.28
C SER A 406 -25.19 14.32 -0.30
N GLU A 407 -24.42 14.36 0.79
CA GLU A 407 -23.09 14.96 0.75
C GLU A 407 -22.07 13.89 0.35
N GLN A 408 -21.40 14.11 -0.79
CA GLN A 408 -20.06 13.56 -0.95
C GLN A 408 -19.23 14.16 0.18
N ILE A 409 -19.07 13.43 1.29
CA ILE A 409 -18.09 13.82 2.29
C ILE A 409 -16.73 13.75 1.62
N ASP A 410 -16.19 14.92 1.31
CA ASP A 410 -14.87 15.07 0.77
C ASP A 410 -13.85 14.71 1.86
N VAL A 411 -13.54 13.42 1.97
CA VAL A 411 -12.36 12.94 2.69
C VAL A 411 -11.15 13.12 1.78
N SER A 412 -10.98 14.32 1.24
CA SER A 412 -9.77 14.70 0.55
C SER A 412 -8.60 14.60 1.51
N LEU A 413 -7.42 14.41 0.93
CA LEU A 413 -6.18 14.55 1.66
C LEU A 413 -6.10 15.90 2.40
N ASP A 414 -6.75 16.96 1.90
CA ASP A 414 -6.87 18.26 2.58
C ASP A 414 -7.71 18.21 3.87
N THR A 415 -8.82 17.47 3.89
CA THR A 415 -9.60 17.21 5.11
C THR A 415 -8.78 16.42 6.13
N LEU A 416 -8.02 15.41 5.69
CA LEU A 416 -7.09 14.69 6.54
C LEU A 416 -5.98 15.62 7.04
N ILE A 417 -5.39 16.45 6.18
CA ILE A 417 -4.38 17.46 6.54
C ILE A 417 -4.92 18.48 7.54
N LYS A 418 -6.18 18.92 7.43
CA LYS A 418 -6.84 19.81 8.41
C LYS A 418 -6.98 19.12 9.77
N LEU A 419 -7.40 17.86 9.79
CA LEU A 419 -7.41 17.06 11.02
C LEU A 419 -6.00 16.96 11.62
N CYS A 420 -4.99 16.72 10.77
CA CYS A 420 -3.59 16.68 11.18
C CYS A 420 -3.10 18.01 11.77
N ARG A 421 -3.42 19.15 11.13
CA ARG A 421 -3.07 20.50 11.59
C ARG A 421 -3.76 20.84 12.90
N ASN A 422 -5.03 20.50 13.05
CA ASN A 422 -5.78 20.72 14.29
C ASN A 422 -5.21 19.90 15.44
N ALA A 423 -4.87 18.63 15.21
CA ALA A 423 -4.21 17.78 16.21
C ALA A 423 -2.84 18.35 16.63
N ARG A 424 -2.04 18.87 15.68
CA ARG A 424 -0.75 19.53 15.98
C ARG A 424 -0.89 20.87 16.72
N SER A 425 -1.93 21.65 16.43
CA SER A 425 -2.12 22.95 17.07
C SER A 425 -2.45 22.86 18.56
N ARG A 426 -2.90 21.68 19.01
CA ARG A 426 -3.30 21.38 20.40
C ARG A 426 -2.26 20.60 21.18
N THR A 427 -1.18 20.14 20.54
CA THR A 427 0.00 19.64 21.27
C THR A 427 0.77 20.84 21.82
N PRO A 428 1.19 20.83 23.11
CA PRO A 428 2.02 21.88 23.68
C PRO A 428 3.24 22.11 22.79
N LYS A 429 3.53 23.37 22.45
CA LYS A 429 4.80 23.69 21.79
C LYS A 429 5.94 23.23 22.70
N PRO A 430 6.99 22.57 22.16
CA PRO A 430 8.17 22.27 22.95
C PRO A 430 8.67 23.58 23.55
N GLN A 431 8.84 23.61 24.88
CA GLN A 431 9.51 24.72 25.54
C GLN A 431 10.91 24.80 24.93
N SER A 432 11.20 25.92 24.25
CA SER A 432 12.53 26.22 23.76
C SER A 432 13.48 26.23 24.96
N SER A 433 14.43 25.29 24.97
CA SER A 433 15.57 25.30 25.87
C SER A 433 16.52 26.44 25.54
#